data_AF-A0A2S2PTQ8-F1
#
_entry.id   AF-A0A2S2PTQ8-F1
#
_cell.length_a   1.000
_cell.length_b   1.000
_cell.length_c   1.000
_cell.angle_alpha   90.00
_cell.angle_beta   90.00
_cell.angle_gamma   90.00
#
_symmetry.space_group_name_H-M   'P 1'
#
loop_
_entity.id
_entity.type
_entity.pdbx_description
1 polymer ?
#
loop_
_entity_poly.entity_id
_entity_poly.type
_entity_poly.pdbx_seq_one_letter_code
_entity_poly.pdbx_strand_id
1 'polypeptide(L)'
;DETTRMPELEEFIIDIVKYTGGFIIRKIKNKSNLCGICDLFLTQKETVNESLLLKLKTKGKLINISSDVHKICLAAEYIIRFYSNELLKIKNVKMYLTIKTLNEISTDSTIFNNYEMKQHILNQDPFNNHRRQLIQLIIEPYISLRLNHIAKMHSLSMTGKNVRHKCTKMILFKNQ
;
A
#
# COMPACT_ATOMS: atom_id res chain seq x y z
N ASP A 1 -0.83 -30.27 4.72
CA ASP A 1 -1.76 -29.36 4.03
C ASP A 1 -2.69 -28.67 5.00
N GLU A 2 -2.18 -27.64 5.67
CA GLU A 2 -3.04 -26.71 6.40
C GLU A 2 -3.36 -25.56 5.45
N THR A 3 -4.55 -25.61 4.85
CA THR A 3 -5.23 -24.42 4.35
C THR A 3 -5.46 -23.50 5.55
N THR A 4 -4.45 -22.71 5.89
CA THR A 4 -4.54 -21.63 6.89
C THR A 4 -5.50 -20.61 6.32
N ARG A 5 -6.77 -20.75 6.69
CA ARG A 5 -7.84 -19.82 6.38
C ARG A 5 -7.35 -18.41 6.74
N MET A 6 -7.34 -17.54 5.75
CA MET A 6 -6.81 -16.19 5.84
C MET A 6 -7.43 -15.46 7.04
N PRO A 7 -6.64 -14.92 8.00
CA PRO A 7 -7.21 -14.10 9.08
C PRO A 7 -8.02 -12.94 8.51
N GLU A 8 -9.27 -12.83 8.94
CA GLU A 8 -10.16 -11.74 8.58
C GLU A 8 -9.58 -10.42 9.12
N LEU A 9 -9.45 -9.42 8.26
CA LEU A 9 -8.92 -8.12 8.66
C LEU A 9 -10.02 -7.32 9.36
N GLU A 10 -9.71 -6.80 10.55
CA GLU A 10 -10.59 -5.87 11.26
C GLU A 10 -10.93 -4.65 10.38
N GLU A 11 -12.15 -4.13 10.52
CA GLU A 11 -12.63 -2.95 9.77
C GLU A 11 -11.68 -1.75 9.87
N PHE A 12 -11.11 -1.53 11.06
CA PHE A 12 -10.10 -0.50 11.28
C PHE A 12 -8.85 -0.67 10.41
N ILE A 13 -8.39 -1.91 10.20
CA ILE A 13 -7.24 -2.18 9.34
C ILE A 13 -7.61 -1.91 7.88
N ILE A 14 -8.80 -2.31 7.45
CA ILE A 14 -9.31 -2.01 6.09
C ILE A 14 -9.29 -0.49 5.85
N ASP A 15 -9.76 0.29 6.82
CA ASP A 15 -9.75 1.76 6.77
C ASP A 15 -8.34 2.35 6.68
N ILE A 16 -7.39 1.82 7.45
CA ILE A 16 -5.97 2.20 7.37
C ILE A 16 -5.39 1.89 6.00
N VAL A 17 -5.66 0.70 5.47
CA VAL A 17 -5.14 0.25 4.17
C VAL A 17 -5.65 1.18 3.08
N LYS A 18 -6.93 1.54 3.12
CA LYS A 18 -7.53 2.52 2.20
C LYS A 18 -6.87 3.89 2.28
N TYR A 19 -6.69 4.43 3.49
CA TYR A 19 -5.99 5.69 3.71
C TYR A 19 -4.54 5.65 3.19
N THR A 20 -3.83 4.55 3.47
CA THR A 20 -2.45 4.33 3.04
C THR A 20 -2.37 4.24 1.52
N GLY A 21 -3.30 3.54 0.89
CA GLY A 21 -3.42 3.44 -0.58
C GLY A 21 -3.58 4.82 -1.22
N GLY A 22 -4.39 5.72 -0.65
CA GLY A 22 -4.52 7.10 -1.13
C GLY A 22 -3.19 7.87 -1.13
N PHE A 23 -2.38 7.70 -0.08
CA PHE A 23 -1.03 8.25 -0.04
C PHE A 23 -0.10 7.65 -1.10
N ILE A 24 -0.18 6.34 -1.34
CA ILE A 24 0.58 5.66 -2.38
C ILE A 24 0.21 6.18 -3.76
N ILE A 25 -1.08 6.28 -4.09
CA ILE A 25 -1.52 6.82 -5.39
C ILE A 25 -1.05 8.26 -5.58
N ARG A 26 -1.13 9.10 -4.54
CA ARG A 26 -0.59 10.47 -4.61
C ARG A 26 0.89 10.47 -4.96
N LYS A 27 1.66 9.57 -4.35
CA LYS A 27 3.10 9.44 -4.60
C LYS A 27 3.38 8.95 -6.02
N ILE A 28 2.58 8.02 -6.54
CA ILE A 28 2.69 7.51 -7.91
C ILE A 28 2.41 8.64 -8.90
N LYS A 29 1.24 9.30 -8.81
CA LYS A 29 0.87 10.41 -9.70
C LYS A 29 1.92 11.53 -9.74
N ASN A 30 2.59 11.80 -8.63
CA ASN A 30 3.64 12.82 -8.56
C ASN A 30 5.01 12.39 -9.12
N LYS A 31 5.27 11.09 -9.28
CA LYS A 31 6.61 10.56 -9.63
C LYS A 31 6.67 9.84 -10.97
N SER A 32 5.58 9.24 -11.41
CA SER A 32 5.54 8.42 -12.62
C SER A 32 4.75 9.10 -13.72
N ASN A 33 5.28 9.05 -14.94
CA ASN A 33 4.54 9.43 -16.14
C ASN A 33 3.54 8.32 -16.47
N LEU A 34 2.35 8.38 -15.88
CA LEU A 34 1.25 7.47 -16.20
C LEU A 34 0.63 7.86 -17.54
N CYS A 35 0.23 6.88 -18.34
CA CYS A 35 -0.65 7.17 -19.46
C CYS A 35 -2.05 7.56 -18.96
N GLY A 36 -2.79 8.33 -19.76
CA GLY A 36 -4.10 8.86 -19.36
C GLY A 36 -5.09 7.76 -18.95
N ILE A 37 -5.09 6.61 -19.66
CA ILE A 37 -5.97 5.48 -19.34
C ILE A 37 -5.61 4.87 -17.99
N CYS A 38 -4.34 4.56 -17.72
CA CYS A 38 -3.92 3.99 -16.44
C CYS A 38 -4.23 4.91 -15.26
N ASP A 39 -4.13 6.24 -15.43
CA ASP A 39 -4.46 7.19 -14.37
C ASP A 39 -5.93 7.12 -13.93
N LEU A 40 -6.85 6.87 -14.87
CA LEU A 40 -8.28 6.74 -14.60
C LEU A 40 -8.58 5.54 -13.69
N PHE A 41 -7.80 4.46 -13.78
CA PHE A 41 -7.99 3.25 -12.97
C PHE A 41 -7.49 3.39 -11.52
N LEU A 42 -6.72 4.43 -11.20
CA LEU A 42 -6.14 4.59 -9.87
C LEU A 42 -7.09 5.23 -8.84
N THR A 43 -8.04 6.03 -9.30
CA THR A 43 -8.87 6.87 -8.44
C THR A 43 -10.35 6.69 -8.73
N GLN A 44 -11.18 6.65 -7.69
CA GLN A 44 -12.63 6.63 -7.83
C GLN A 44 -13.16 8.07 -7.77
N LYS A 45 -14.01 8.45 -8.72
CA LYS A 45 -14.66 9.77 -8.74
C LYS A 45 -15.76 9.89 -7.69
N GLU A 46 -16.38 8.77 -7.32
CA GLU A 46 -17.49 8.73 -6.39
C GLU A 46 -17.02 8.59 -4.94
N THR A 47 -17.59 9.40 -4.05
CA THR A 47 -17.33 9.41 -2.60
C THR A 47 -18.17 8.40 -1.83
N VAL A 48 -19.00 7.62 -2.53
CA VAL A 48 -20.02 6.71 -1.94
C VAL A 48 -19.40 5.70 -0.96
N ASN A 49 -18.13 5.35 -1.16
CA ASN A 49 -17.41 4.39 -0.32
C ASN A 49 -16.28 5.01 0.51
N GLU A 50 -16.28 6.31 0.81
CA GLU A 50 -15.23 6.91 1.65
C GLU A 50 -15.16 6.27 3.04
N SER A 51 -13.97 5.80 3.44
CA SER A 51 -13.75 5.26 4.79
C SER A 51 -13.99 6.32 5.86
N LEU A 52 -14.40 5.91 7.05
CA LEU A 52 -14.60 6.82 8.18
C LEU A 52 -13.30 7.57 8.49
N LEU A 53 -12.16 6.88 8.46
CA LEU A 53 -10.85 7.49 8.64
C LEU A 53 -10.54 8.57 7.60
N LEU A 54 -10.88 8.32 6.32
CA LEU A 54 -10.74 9.33 5.27
C LEU A 54 -11.64 10.54 5.58
N LYS A 55 -12.93 10.34 5.85
CA LYS A 55 -13.86 11.43 6.19
C LYS A 55 -13.33 12.31 7.33
N LEU A 56 -12.79 11.70 8.38
CA LEU A 56 -12.25 12.42 9.54
C LEU A 56 -10.93 13.16 9.26
N LYS A 57 -10.09 12.65 8.34
CA LYS A 57 -8.77 13.22 8.03
C LYS A 57 -8.78 14.09 6.77
N THR A 58 -9.83 14.03 5.96
CA THR A 58 -9.94 14.77 4.71
C THR A 58 -10.08 16.26 5.01
N LYS A 59 -9.02 17.01 4.72
CA LYS A 59 -9.06 18.47 4.57
C LYS A 59 -9.28 18.87 3.10
N GLY A 60 -10.05 18.07 2.36
CA GLY A 60 -10.33 18.23 0.93
C GLY A 60 -9.22 17.83 -0.05
N LYS A 61 -8.11 17.23 0.42
CA LYS A 61 -6.92 16.92 -0.42
C LYS A 61 -6.47 15.46 -0.40
N LEU A 62 -7.22 14.58 0.24
CA LEU A 62 -6.92 13.14 0.26
C LEU A 62 -7.48 12.49 -1.01
N ILE A 63 -6.75 11.51 -1.54
CA ILE A 63 -7.14 10.79 -2.76
C ILE A 63 -8.00 9.59 -2.35
N ASN A 64 -9.20 9.50 -2.93
CA ASN A 64 -10.00 8.28 -2.87
C ASN A 64 -9.55 7.32 -3.98
N ILE A 65 -9.09 6.14 -3.56
CA ILE A 65 -8.56 5.12 -4.46
C ILE A 65 -9.70 4.29 -5.08
N SER A 66 -9.45 3.68 -6.23
CA SER A 66 -10.38 2.72 -6.82
C SER A 66 -10.48 1.42 -6.00
N SER A 67 -11.55 0.66 -6.23
CA SER A 67 -11.76 -0.66 -5.61
C SER A 67 -10.59 -1.61 -5.88
N ASP A 68 -10.06 -1.58 -7.10
CA ASP A 68 -8.98 -2.48 -7.52
C ASP A 68 -7.66 -2.13 -6.84
N VAL A 69 -7.34 -0.83 -6.73
CA VAL A 69 -6.19 -0.37 -5.93
C VAL A 69 -6.36 -0.80 -4.47
N HIS A 70 -7.57 -0.68 -3.92
CA HIS A 70 -7.83 -1.08 -2.54
C HIS A 70 -7.60 -2.59 -2.34
N LYS A 71 -8.11 -3.44 -3.24
CA LYS A 71 -7.86 -4.89 -3.22
C LYS A 71 -6.37 -5.23 -3.28
N ILE A 72 -5.61 -4.57 -4.17
CA ILE A 72 -4.16 -4.75 -4.29
C ILE A 72 -3.46 -4.40 -2.96
N CYS A 73 -3.83 -3.28 -2.34
CA CYS A 73 -3.26 -2.89 -1.05
C CYS A 73 -3.65 -3.84 0.09
N LEU A 74 -4.88 -4.38 0.10
CA LEU A 74 -5.32 -5.37 1.07
C LEU A 74 -4.55 -6.69 0.93
N ALA A 75 -4.36 -7.18 -0.31
CA ALA A 75 -3.55 -8.36 -0.57
C ALA A 75 -2.10 -8.16 -0.08
N ALA A 76 -1.51 -6.99 -0.34
CA ALA A 76 -0.18 -6.67 0.17
C ALA A 76 -0.13 -6.63 1.70
N GLU A 77 -1.11 -6.00 2.36
CA GLU A 77 -1.20 -5.95 3.82
C GLU A 77 -1.35 -7.34 4.43
N TYR A 78 -2.19 -8.18 3.82
CA TYR A 78 -2.38 -9.56 4.22
C TYR A 78 -1.06 -10.33 4.18
N ILE A 79 -0.35 -10.30 3.04
CA ILE A 79 0.93 -11.01 2.88
C ILE A 79 1.96 -10.50 3.91
N ILE A 80 2.04 -9.19 4.15
CA ILE A 80 2.95 -8.63 5.17
C ILE A 80 2.63 -9.17 6.57
N ARG A 81 1.34 -9.24 6.93
CA ARG A 81 0.89 -9.75 8.23
C ARG A 81 1.11 -11.25 8.37
N PHE A 82 0.85 -12.01 7.32
CA PHE A 82 1.09 -13.45 7.29
C PHE A 82 2.55 -13.78 7.60
N TYR A 83 3.49 -13.03 7.02
CA TYR A 83 4.92 -13.22 7.25
C TYR A 83 5.48 -12.40 8.42
N SER A 84 4.65 -11.77 9.27
CA SER A 84 5.10 -10.78 10.28
C SER A 84 6.20 -11.29 11.20
N ASN A 85 6.12 -12.56 11.59
CA ASN A 85 7.05 -13.22 12.53
C ASN A 85 8.37 -13.62 11.86
N GLU A 86 8.41 -13.66 10.53
CA GLU A 86 9.55 -14.13 9.74
C GLU A 86 10.25 -12.99 8.99
N LEU A 87 9.70 -11.77 8.99
CA LEU A 87 10.21 -10.63 8.22
C LEU A 87 11.71 -10.38 8.40
N LEU A 88 12.23 -10.55 9.63
CA LEU A 88 13.65 -10.32 9.95
C LEU A 88 14.57 -11.46 9.48
N LYS A 89 14.02 -12.65 9.23
CA LYS A 89 14.77 -13.84 8.78
C LYS A 89 14.83 -13.92 7.25
N ILE A 90 13.89 -13.28 6.56
CA ILE A 90 13.78 -13.36 5.10
C ILE A 90 14.85 -12.47 4.44
N LYS A 91 15.74 -13.10 3.67
CA LYS A 91 16.67 -12.38 2.79
C LYS A 91 15.90 -11.67 1.68
N ASN A 92 16.25 -10.42 1.38
CA ASN A 92 15.57 -9.60 0.37
C ASN A 92 14.05 -9.49 0.60
N VAL A 93 13.65 -9.31 1.87
CA VAL A 93 12.25 -9.30 2.31
C VAL A 93 11.31 -8.46 1.44
N LYS A 94 11.75 -7.28 0.97
CA LYS A 94 10.94 -6.46 0.05
C LYS A 94 10.58 -7.21 -1.23
N MET A 95 11.57 -7.78 -1.92
CA MET A 95 11.36 -8.52 -3.16
C MET A 95 10.53 -9.78 -2.92
N TYR A 96 10.82 -10.49 -1.84
CA TYR A 96 10.07 -11.68 -1.44
C TYR A 96 8.57 -11.38 -1.27
N LEU A 97 8.23 -10.33 -0.49
CA LEU A 97 6.85 -9.93 -0.27
C LEU A 97 6.19 -9.41 -1.56
N THR A 98 6.92 -8.68 -2.41
CA THR A 98 6.40 -8.24 -3.71
C THR A 98 6.00 -9.43 -4.57
N ILE A 99 6.85 -10.46 -4.68
CA ILE A 99 6.56 -11.67 -5.47
C ILE A 99 5.35 -12.41 -4.88
N LYS A 100 5.30 -12.59 -3.56
CA LYS A 100 4.16 -13.25 -2.89
C LYS A 100 2.85 -12.51 -3.13
N THR A 101 2.88 -11.18 -3.05
CA THR A 101 1.71 -10.33 -3.30
C THR A 101 1.27 -10.39 -4.77
N LEU A 102 2.21 -10.36 -5.72
CA LEU A 102 1.92 -10.50 -7.14
C LEU A 102 1.29 -11.86 -7.47
N ASN A 103 1.80 -12.93 -6.86
CA ASN A 103 1.24 -14.27 -7.05
C ASN A 103 -0.20 -14.35 -6.53
N GLU A 104 -0.46 -13.79 -5.35
CA GLU A 104 -1.80 -13.71 -4.77
C GLU A 104 -2.76 -12.97 -5.71
N ILE A 105 -2.38 -11.76 -6.15
CA ILE A 105 -3.18 -10.94 -7.07
C ILE A 105 -3.39 -11.62 -8.43
N SER A 106 -2.43 -12.42 -8.89
CA SER A 106 -2.55 -13.14 -10.17
C SER A 106 -3.65 -14.19 -10.14
N THR A 107 -4.06 -14.68 -8.97
CA THR A 107 -5.21 -15.59 -8.83
C THR A 107 -6.56 -14.85 -8.91
N ASP A 108 -6.59 -13.55 -8.59
CA ASP A 108 -7.80 -12.72 -8.68
C ASP A 108 -7.95 -12.13 -10.10
N SER A 109 -8.74 -12.81 -10.91
CA SER A 109 -9.07 -12.38 -12.27
C SER A 109 -9.92 -11.09 -12.36
N THR A 110 -10.39 -10.53 -11.23
CA THR A 110 -11.24 -9.34 -11.21
C THR A 110 -10.45 -8.03 -11.27
N ILE A 111 -9.18 -8.02 -10.83
CA ILE A 111 -8.38 -6.80 -10.68
C ILE A 111 -8.02 -6.21 -12.05
N PHE A 112 -8.43 -4.98 -12.31
CA PHE A 112 -8.24 -4.26 -13.58
C PHE A 112 -8.69 -5.08 -14.80
N ASN A 113 -9.82 -5.77 -14.68
CA ASN A 113 -10.36 -6.64 -15.73
C ASN A 113 -11.51 -6.02 -16.54
N ASN A 114 -11.72 -4.71 -16.40
CA ASN A 114 -12.74 -3.97 -17.13
C ASN A 114 -12.45 -3.94 -18.63
N TYR A 115 -13.50 -3.76 -19.45
CA TYR A 115 -13.39 -3.73 -20.90
C TYR A 115 -12.35 -2.71 -21.39
N GLU A 116 -12.36 -1.49 -20.85
CA GLU A 116 -11.39 -0.44 -21.21
C GLU A 116 -9.93 -0.86 -20.94
N MET A 117 -9.64 -1.50 -19.81
CA MET A 117 -8.29 -2.01 -19.52
C MET A 117 -7.91 -3.13 -20.49
N LYS A 118 -8.84 -4.04 -20.80
CA LYS A 118 -8.60 -5.13 -21.76
C LYS A 118 -8.26 -4.59 -23.14
N GLN A 119 -9.00 -3.59 -23.63
CA GLN A 119 -8.71 -2.93 -24.89
C GLN A 119 -7.36 -2.21 -24.85
N HIS A 120 -7.06 -1.52 -23.74
CA HIS A 120 -5.81 -0.79 -23.54
C HIS A 120 -4.56 -1.69 -23.60
N ILE A 121 -4.66 -2.95 -23.15
CA ILE A 121 -3.54 -3.92 -23.18
C ILE A 121 -3.56 -4.89 -24.35
N LEU A 122 -4.57 -4.84 -25.24
CA LEU A 122 -4.81 -5.87 -26.26
C LEU A 122 -3.61 -6.11 -27.19
N ASN A 123 -2.92 -5.04 -27.57
CA ASN A 123 -1.78 -5.09 -28.49
C ASN A 123 -0.42 -4.99 -27.76
N GLN A 124 -0.40 -5.19 -26.45
CA GLN A 124 0.81 -5.14 -25.64
C GLN A 124 1.37 -6.55 -25.40
N ASP A 125 2.65 -6.64 -25.09
CA ASP A 125 3.27 -7.90 -24.71
C ASP A 125 2.57 -8.50 -23.46
N PRO A 126 2.21 -9.80 -23.45
CA PRO A 126 1.50 -10.42 -22.33
C PRO A 126 2.24 -10.33 -21.00
N PHE A 127 3.57 -10.34 -21.03
CA PHE A 127 4.41 -10.24 -19.84
C PHE A 127 4.78 -8.79 -19.53
N ASN A 128 4.72 -7.87 -20.48
CA ASN A 128 5.09 -6.48 -20.32
C ASN A 128 3.98 -5.54 -20.79
N ASN A 129 2.80 -5.68 -20.18
CA ASN A 129 1.68 -4.77 -20.39
C ASN A 129 1.48 -3.80 -19.22
N HIS A 130 0.76 -2.73 -19.50
CA HIS A 130 0.46 -1.66 -18.55
C HIS A 130 -0.32 -2.16 -17.33
N ARG A 131 -1.18 -3.18 -17.47
CA ARG A 131 -1.92 -3.74 -16.33
C ARG A 131 -0.96 -4.33 -15.29
N ARG A 132 -0.02 -5.17 -15.72
CA ARG A 132 1.01 -5.76 -14.85
C ARG A 132 1.90 -4.67 -14.25
N GLN A 133 2.37 -3.73 -15.07
CA GLN A 133 3.21 -2.61 -14.61
C GLN A 133 2.47 -1.77 -13.56
N LEU A 134 1.20 -1.47 -13.76
CA LEU A 134 0.37 -0.68 -12.82
C LEU A 134 0.22 -1.39 -11.47
N ILE A 135 -0.05 -2.69 -11.49
CA ILE A 135 -0.12 -3.51 -10.27
C ILE A 135 1.21 -3.47 -9.51
N GLN A 136 2.32 -3.70 -10.20
CA GLN A 136 3.66 -3.67 -9.60
C GLN A 136 4.00 -2.27 -9.04
N LEU A 137 3.62 -1.21 -9.77
CA LEU A 137 3.82 0.18 -9.39
C LEU A 137 3.07 0.56 -8.11
N ILE A 138 1.98 -0.13 -7.78
CA ILE A 138 1.23 0.04 -6.53
C ILE A 138 1.87 -0.78 -5.39
N ILE A 139 2.16 -2.06 -5.64
CA ILE A 139 2.64 -3.00 -4.62
C ILE A 139 3.99 -2.56 -4.04
N GLU A 140 4.96 -2.23 -4.89
CA GLU A 140 6.32 -1.92 -4.45
C GLU A 140 6.42 -0.76 -3.45
N PRO A 141 5.81 0.42 -3.71
CA PRO A 141 5.84 1.52 -2.75
C PRO A 141 4.99 1.21 -1.51
N TYR A 142 3.91 0.44 -1.63
CA TYR A 142 3.10 0.02 -0.47
C TYR A 142 3.92 -0.86 0.48
N ILE A 143 4.54 -1.93 -0.03
CA ILE A 143 5.40 -2.83 0.75
C ILE A 143 6.55 -2.06 1.38
N SER A 144 7.21 -1.18 0.61
CA SER A 144 8.31 -0.35 1.13
C SER A 144 7.85 0.53 2.30
N LEU A 145 6.68 1.17 2.18
CA LEU A 145 6.12 2.01 3.23
C LEU A 145 5.82 1.21 4.49
N ARG A 146 5.20 0.03 4.35
CA ARG A 146 4.85 -0.83 5.48
C ARG A 146 6.06 -1.44 6.16
N LEU A 147 7.06 -1.90 5.41
CA LEU A 147 8.33 -2.39 5.98
C LEU A 147 9.04 -1.29 6.78
N ASN A 148 9.09 -0.06 6.26
CA ASN A 148 9.67 1.07 6.98
C ASN A 148 8.91 1.39 8.27
N HIS A 149 7.57 1.29 8.24
CA HIS A 149 6.75 1.46 9.44
C HIS A 149 7.05 0.36 10.47
N ILE A 150 7.08 -0.91 10.06
CA ILE A 150 7.37 -2.06 10.93
C ILE A 150 8.77 -1.92 11.53
N ALA A 151 9.78 -1.60 10.72
CA ALA A 151 11.14 -1.35 11.20
C ALA A 151 11.18 -0.22 12.23
N LYS A 152 10.50 0.90 11.97
CA LYS A 152 10.39 2.01 12.92
C LYS A 152 9.74 1.59 14.24
N MET A 153 8.64 0.82 14.19
CA MET A 153 7.96 0.34 15.38
C MET A 153 8.82 -0.64 16.19
N HIS A 154 9.54 -1.53 15.51
CA HIS A 154 10.50 -2.44 16.13
C HIS A 154 11.68 -1.70 16.77
N SER A 155 12.25 -0.69 16.10
CA SER A 155 13.29 0.15 16.70
C SER A 155 12.79 0.88 17.95
N LEU A 156 11.56 1.41 17.92
CA LEU A 156 10.96 2.09 19.07
C LEU A 156 10.67 1.14 20.24
N SER A 157 10.28 -0.11 19.99
CA SER A 157 10.06 -1.10 21.06
C SER A 157 11.37 -1.52 21.71
N MET A 158 12.46 -1.64 20.93
CA MET A 158 13.78 -2.04 21.43
C MET A 158 14.53 -0.91 22.14
N THR A 159 14.48 0.32 21.61
CA THR A 159 15.26 1.46 22.14
C THR A 159 14.47 2.35 23.10
N GLY A 160 13.16 2.15 23.20
CA GLY A 160 12.25 3.05 23.92
C GLY A 160 12.02 4.37 23.18
N LYS A 161 11.31 5.31 23.82
CA LYS A 161 11.15 6.67 23.27
C LYS A 161 12.50 7.37 23.33
N ASN A 162 13.04 7.80 22.19
CA ASN A 162 14.24 8.64 22.12
C ASN A 162 13.96 10.04 22.72
N VAL A 163 13.98 10.16 24.05
CA VAL A 163 13.75 11.41 24.80
C VAL A 163 14.82 12.47 24.46
N ARG A 164 16.06 12.04 24.17
CA ARG A 164 17.22 12.92 23.95
C ARG A 164 17.08 13.85 22.72
N HIS A 165 16.39 13.44 21.65
CA HIS A 165 16.13 14.34 20.51
C HIS A 165 14.93 15.27 20.72
N LYS A 166 14.00 14.93 21.63
CA LYS A 166 12.82 15.76 21.91
C LYS A 166 13.13 16.84 22.95
N CYS A 167 14.01 16.56 23.90
CA CYS A 167 14.37 17.47 24.99
C CYS A 167 15.61 18.33 24.73
N THR A 168 16.32 18.16 23.60
CA THR A 168 17.48 19.00 23.26
C THR A 168 17.09 20.47 23.12
N LYS A 169 15.88 20.78 22.63
CA LYS A 169 15.35 22.15 22.63
C LYS A 169 14.99 22.66 24.04
N MET A 170 14.47 21.82 24.93
CA MET A 170 14.18 22.24 26.32
C MET A 170 15.43 22.61 27.11
N ILE A 171 16.55 21.94 26.83
CA ILE A 171 17.84 22.24 27.49
C ILE A 171 18.41 23.56 26.95
N LEU A 172 18.26 23.85 25.65
CA LEU A 172 18.68 25.12 25.05
C LEU A 172 17.93 26.33 25.62
N PHE A 173 16.63 26.21 25.91
CA PHE A 173 15.82 27.30 26.46
C PHE A 173 15.86 27.42 28.00
N LYS A 174 16.53 26.51 28.71
CA LYS A 174 16.65 26.61 30.18
C LYS A 174 17.79 27.53 30.63
N ASN A 175 18.69 27.88 29.71
CA ASN A 175 19.87 28.72 29.95
C ASN A 175 19.85 30.01 29.10
N GLN A 176 18.67 30.41 28.62
CA GLN A 176 18.39 31.73 28.04
C GLN A 176 17.42 32.45 28.99
#